data_AF-A0A1F2RNU7-F1
#
_entry.id   AF-A0A1F2RNU7-F1
#
_cell.length_a   1.000
_cell.length_b   1.000
_cell.length_c   1.000
_cell.angle_alpha   90.00
_cell.angle_beta   90.00
_cell.angle_gamma   90.00
#
_symmetry.space_group_name_H-M   'P 1'
#
loop_
_entity.id
_entity.type
_entity.pdbx_description
1 polymer ?
#
loop_
_entity_poly.entity_id
_entity_poly.type
_entity_poly.pdbx_seq_one_letter_code
_entity_poly.pdbx_strand_id
1 'polypeptide(L)'
;MSQDPVVRKIMDAVKKPVTFKYPGNERPKKGILIDRVVMRSNPASADVPYWDVVDLIEFREEAHPKWIRIGYYRRPKKRLVWASQTTITESVAGWKRLLVKSAKQKKWLRDLLEDVMAELKRGTA
;
A
#
# COMPACT_ATOMS: atom_id res chain seq x y z
N MET A 1 -8.95 21.17 -2.77
CA MET A 1 -7.74 20.50 -2.23
C MET A 1 -6.54 20.95 -3.02
N SER A 2 -5.68 21.78 -2.44
CA SER A 2 -4.37 22.08 -3.03
C SER A 2 -3.53 20.82 -2.96
N GLN A 3 -3.53 20.04 -4.04
CA GLN A 3 -2.84 18.76 -4.13
C GLN A 3 -1.33 19.00 -4.16
N ASP A 4 -0.62 18.55 -3.12
CA ASP A 4 0.85 18.53 -3.03
C ASP A 4 1.44 18.03 -4.36
N PRO A 5 2.34 18.80 -5.02
CA PRO A 5 2.89 18.44 -6.33
C PRO A 5 3.64 17.09 -6.29
N VAL A 6 4.16 16.67 -5.13
CA VAL A 6 4.75 15.35 -4.96
C VAL A 6 3.68 14.26 -4.99
N VAL A 7 2.55 14.47 -4.32
CA VAL A 7 1.43 13.53 -4.33
C VAL A 7 0.89 13.36 -5.74
N ARG A 8 0.72 14.44 -6.51
CA ARG A 8 0.32 14.35 -7.94
C ARG A 8 1.26 13.45 -8.73
N LYS A 9 2.57 13.66 -8.60
CA LYS A 9 3.59 12.85 -9.26
C LYS A 9 3.56 11.37 -8.85
N ILE A 10 3.25 11.08 -7.58
CA ILE A 10 3.07 9.70 -7.10
C ILE A 10 1.82 9.07 -7.74
N MET A 11 0.74 9.84 -7.88
CA MET A 11 -0.53 9.39 -8.45
C MET A 11 -0.45 9.14 -9.96
N ASP A 12 0.51 9.73 -10.68
CA ASP A 12 0.75 9.46 -12.11
C ASP A 12 1.02 7.97 -12.42
N ALA A 13 1.29 7.14 -11.40
CA ALA A 13 1.46 5.70 -11.56
C ALA A 13 0.13 4.94 -11.77
N VAL A 14 -1.00 5.52 -11.34
CA VAL A 14 -2.32 4.88 -11.42
C VAL A 14 -2.68 4.60 -12.90
N LYS A 15 -3.33 3.45 -13.14
CA LYS A 15 -3.61 2.84 -14.45
C LYS A 15 -2.39 2.38 -15.24
N LYS A 16 -1.17 2.47 -14.71
CA LYS A 16 0.02 1.95 -15.39
C LYS A 16 0.25 0.46 -15.09
N PRO A 17 0.91 -0.27 -16.00
CA PRO A 17 1.33 -1.64 -15.74
C PRO A 17 2.29 -1.73 -14.55
N VAL A 18 2.14 -2.79 -13.76
CA VAL A 18 3.09 -3.18 -12.72
C VAL A 18 3.60 -4.59 -13.00
N THR A 19 4.89 -4.79 -12.76
CA THR A 19 5.52 -6.12 -12.84
C THR A 19 6.10 -6.45 -11.48
N PHE A 20 5.84 -7.68 -11.04
CA PHE A 20 6.33 -8.21 -9.78
C PHE A 20 7.12 -9.49 -10.04
N LYS A 21 8.24 -9.69 -9.35
CA LYS A 21 8.98 -10.94 -9.38
C LYS A 21 9.32 -11.33 -7.95
N TYR A 22 8.73 -12.42 -7.45
CA TYR A 22 9.19 -13.00 -6.18
C TYR A 22 10.60 -13.58 -6.38
N PRO A 23 11.43 -13.57 -5.33
CA PRO A 23 12.70 -14.29 -5.34
C PRO A 23 12.49 -15.77 -5.72
N GLY A 24 13.49 -16.38 -6.36
CA GLY A 24 13.44 -17.78 -6.79
C GLY A 24 12.99 -17.96 -8.26
N ASN A 25 12.36 -19.09 -8.54
CA ASN A 25 12.00 -19.53 -9.90
C ASN A 25 10.57 -19.14 -10.33
N GLU A 26 9.93 -18.23 -9.59
CA GLU A 26 8.60 -17.75 -9.95
C GLU A 26 8.63 -16.89 -11.20
N ARG A 27 7.64 -17.10 -12.09
CA ARG A 27 7.47 -16.24 -13.26
C ARG A 27 7.07 -14.83 -12.81
N PRO A 28 7.54 -13.78 -13.51
CA PRO A 28 7.07 -12.43 -13.23
C PRO A 28 5.55 -12.33 -13.38
N LYS A 29 4.87 -11.75 -12.38
CA LYS A 29 3.45 -11.42 -12.44
C LYS A 29 3.28 -10.05 -13.07
N LYS A 30 2.33 -9.92 -14.00
CA LYS A 30 2.00 -8.65 -14.67
C LYS A 30 0.57 -8.26 -14.30
N GLY A 31 0.41 -7.03 -13.81
CA GLY A 31 -0.89 -6.50 -13.40
C GLY A 31 -1.02 -5.02 -13.75
N ILE A 32 -2.13 -4.41 -13.34
CA ILE A 32 -2.38 -2.98 -13.49
C ILE A 32 -2.59 -2.37 -12.09
N LEU A 33 -1.96 -1.23 -11.83
CA LEU A 33 -2.28 -0.42 -10.65
C LEU A 33 -3.64 0.26 -10.88
N ILE A 34 -4.71 -0.31 -10.33
CA ILE A 34 -6.07 0.18 -10.54
C ILE A 34 -6.30 1.49 -9.80
N ASP A 35 -5.81 1.58 -8.57
CA ASP A 35 -5.96 2.77 -7.73
C ASP A 35 -4.86 2.84 -6.67
N ARG A 36 -4.74 4.01 -6.03
CA ARG A 36 -3.70 4.31 -5.06
C ARG A 36 -4.20 5.30 -4.01
N VAL A 37 -3.91 5.01 -2.75
CA VAL A 37 -3.99 5.99 -1.66
C VAL A 37 -2.57 6.39 -1.25
N VAL A 38 -2.35 7.69 -1.07
CA VAL A 38 -1.06 8.26 -0.65
C VAL A 38 -1.30 9.10 0.59
N MET A 39 -0.54 8.84 1.64
CA MET A 39 -0.53 9.63 2.87
C MET A 39 0.88 10.16 3.10
N ARG A 40 1.02 11.47 3.32
CA ARG A 40 2.32 12.01 3.75
C ARG A 40 2.60 11.49 5.15
N SER A 41 3.66 10.71 5.29
CA SER A 41 4.09 10.19 6.58
C SER A 41 4.79 11.30 7.36
N ASN A 42 4.66 11.30 8.68
CA ASN A 42 5.44 12.17 9.56
C ASN A 42 6.53 11.35 10.26
N PRO A 43 7.60 10.96 9.56
CA PRO A 43 8.71 10.30 10.22
C PRO A 43 9.36 11.34 11.13
N ALA A 44 9.67 10.93 12.35
CA ALA A 44 10.45 11.71 13.31
C ALA A 44 11.84 12.13 12.77
N SER A 45 12.25 11.69 11.56
CA SER A 45 13.42 12.19 10.84
C SER A 45 13.08 13.46 10.06
N ALA A 46 13.45 14.62 10.59
CA ALA A 46 13.22 15.93 9.97
C ALA A 46 13.80 16.07 8.54
N ASP A 47 14.79 15.26 8.17
CA ASP A 47 15.63 15.50 6.98
C ASP A 47 15.16 14.82 5.70
N VAL A 48 14.31 13.79 5.79
CA VAL A 48 13.83 13.06 4.61
C VAL A 48 12.32 12.93 4.69
N PRO A 49 11.57 13.53 3.74
CA PRO A 49 10.13 13.35 3.64
C PRO A 49 9.74 11.95 3.12
N TYR A 50 8.64 11.41 3.63
CA TYR A 50 8.09 10.10 3.26
C TYR A 50 6.59 10.19 2.93
N TRP A 51 6.14 9.27 2.08
CA TRP A 51 4.74 9.11 1.72
C TRP A 51 4.39 7.62 1.73
N ASP A 52 3.55 7.20 2.66
CA ASP A 52 2.99 5.85 2.71
C ASP A 52 1.97 5.67 1.59
N VAL A 53 1.97 4.48 1.00
CA VAL A 53 1.19 4.16 -0.19
C VAL A 53 0.48 2.83 0.01
N VAL A 54 -0.82 2.84 -0.30
CA VAL A 54 -1.64 1.65 -0.48
C VAL A 54 -2.01 1.56 -1.96
N ASP A 55 -1.43 0.59 -2.65
CA ASP A 55 -1.70 0.28 -4.05
C ASP A 55 -2.78 -0.80 -4.15
N LEU A 56 -3.80 -0.55 -4.98
CA LEU A 56 -4.80 -1.55 -5.37
C LEU A 56 -4.45 -2.08 -6.75
N ILE A 57 -4.03 -3.34 -6.83
CA ILE A 57 -3.49 -3.95 -8.05
C ILE A 57 -4.41 -5.06 -8.51
N GLU A 58 -4.62 -5.13 -9.83
CA GLU A 58 -5.32 -6.25 -10.47
C GLU A 58 -4.34 -7.10 -11.28
N PHE A 59 -4.25 -8.39 -10.94
CA PHE A 59 -3.55 -9.43 -11.71
C PHE A 59 -4.57 -10.37 -12.34
N ARG A 60 -5.02 -10.08 -13.56
CA ARG A 60 -6.17 -10.75 -14.20
C ARG A 60 -5.98 -12.25 -14.45
N GLU A 61 -4.74 -12.70 -14.53
CA GLU A 61 -4.40 -14.12 -14.77
C GLU A 61 -4.33 -14.94 -13.47
N GLU A 62 -4.55 -14.32 -12.30
CA GLU A 62 -4.48 -14.99 -11.00
C GLU A 62 -5.88 -15.40 -10.51
N ALA A 63 -5.98 -16.56 -9.85
CA ALA A 63 -7.23 -17.04 -9.24
C ALA A 63 -7.83 -16.05 -8.22
N HIS A 64 -6.99 -15.24 -7.60
CA HIS A 64 -7.38 -14.12 -6.75
C HIS A 64 -6.84 -12.83 -7.36
N PRO A 65 -7.57 -12.14 -8.25
CA PRO A 65 -7.00 -11.08 -9.07
C PRO A 65 -6.78 -9.76 -8.31
N LYS A 66 -7.45 -9.55 -7.17
CA LYS A 66 -7.34 -8.31 -6.38
C LYS A 66 -6.24 -8.42 -5.33
N TRP A 67 -5.27 -7.53 -5.42
CA TRP A 67 -4.09 -7.49 -4.55
C TRP A 67 -3.92 -6.10 -3.95
N ILE A 68 -3.34 -6.06 -2.77
CA ILE A 68 -2.95 -4.83 -2.09
C ILE A 68 -1.44 -4.85 -1.92
N ARG A 69 -0.79 -3.75 -2.29
CA ARG A 69 0.62 -3.51 -1.98
C ARG A 69 0.74 -2.33 -1.03
N ILE A 70 1.38 -2.56 0.12
CA ILE A 70 1.74 -1.49 1.05
C ILE A 70 3.23 -1.20 0.88
N GLY A 71 3.56 0.08 0.71
CA GLY A 71 4.93 0.57 0.54
C GLY A 71 5.01 2.06 0.82
N TYR A 72 6.15 2.67 0.47
CA TYR A 72 6.32 4.10 0.63
C TYR A 72 7.27 4.69 -0.40
N TYR A 73 7.09 5.98 -0.67
CA TYR A 73 8.09 6.83 -1.30
C TYR A 73 8.90 7.55 -0.24
N ARG A 74 10.19 7.76 -0.51
CA ARG A 74 11.05 8.66 0.24
C ARG A 74 11.66 9.69 -0.70
N ARG A 75 11.96 10.89 -0.19
CA ARG A 75 12.61 11.94 -0.97
C ARG A 75 13.94 12.37 -0.36
N PRO A 76 14.99 11.52 -0.41
CA PRO A 76 16.32 11.96 0.00
C PRO A 76 16.80 13.06 -0.94
N LYS A 77 17.23 14.19 -0.35
CA LYS A 77 17.62 15.40 -1.09
C LYS A 77 16.48 15.88 -2.00
N LYS A 78 16.60 15.76 -3.32
CA LYS A 78 15.59 16.24 -4.29
C LYS A 78 14.88 15.12 -5.06
N ARG A 79 15.29 13.86 -4.90
CA ARG A 79 14.81 12.73 -5.72
C ARG A 79 13.71 11.96 -5.01
N LEU A 80 12.55 11.84 -5.65
CA LEU A 80 11.47 10.96 -5.21
C LEU A 80 11.81 9.50 -5.60
N VAL A 81 11.85 8.60 -4.61
CA VAL A 81 12.27 7.21 -4.78
C VAL A 81 11.23 6.28 -4.18
N TRP A 82 10.78 5.28 -4.94
CA TRP A 82 9.97 4.18 -4.44
C TRP A 82 10.85 3.18 -3.69
N ALA A 83 10.52 2.88 -2.43
CA ALA A 83 11.27 1.93 -1.63
C ALA A 83 10.78 0.49 -1.88
N SER A 84 11.06 -0.05 -3.08
CA SER A 84 10.52 -1.36 -3.53
C SER A 84 10.89 -2.53 -2.62
N GLN A 85 12.08 -2.53 -2.03
CA GLN A 85 12.57 -3.61 -1.17
C GLN A 85 11.76 -3.77 0.12
N THR A 86 11.07 -2.71 0.57
CA THR A 86 10.31 -2.69 1.82
C THR A 86 8.80 -2.77 1.58
N THR A 87 8.38 -3.31 0.44
CA THR A 87 6.97 -3.47 0.11
C THR A 87 6.49 -4.87 0.42
N ILE A 88 5.26 -4.97 0.91
CA ILE A 88 4.53 -6.23 1.01
C ILE A 88 3.38 -6.17 0.01
N THR A 89 3.32 -7.16 -0.88
CA THR A 89 2.29 -7.31 -1.91
C THR A 89 1.62 -8.64 -1.69
N GLU A 90 0.32 -8.65 -1.46
CA GLU A 90 -0.45 -9.86 -1.19
C GLU A 90 -1.85 -9.75 -1.78
N SER A 91 -2.46 -10.89 -2.09
CA SER A 91 -3.89 -10.93 -2.45
C SER A 91 -4.75 -10.40 -1.29
N VAL A 92 -5.93 -9.87 -1.60
CA VAL A 92 -6.90 -9.44 -0.56
C VAL A 92 -7.21 -10.59 0.42
N ALA A 93 -7.28 -11.83 -0.07
CA ALA A 93 -7.45 -13.01 0.78
C ALA A 93 -6.24 -13.25 1.70
N GLY A 94 -5.02 -13.05 1.19
CA GLY A 94 -3.77 -13.10 1.96
C GLY A 94 -3.76 -12.07 3.08
N TRP A 95 -4.08 -10.82 2.78
CA TRP A 95 -4.22 -9.74 3.76
C TRP A 95 -5.24 -10.06 4.84
N LYS A 96 -6.42 -10.55 4.47
CA LYS A 96 -7.45 -10.98 5.44
C LYS A 96 -6.91 -12.04 6.39
N ARG A 97 -6.25 -13.08 5.87
CA ARG A 97 -5.66 -14.14 6.71
C ARG A 97 -4.61 -13.58 7.66
N LEU A 98 -3.72 -12.73 7.16
CA LEU A 98 -2.67 -12.08 7.96
C LEU A 98 -3.28 -11.25 9.10
N LEU A 99 -4.19 -10.32 8.77
CA LEU A 99 -4.80 -9.42 9.74
C LEU A 99 -5.61 -10.18 10.80
N VAL A 100 -6.41 -11.16 10.40
CA VAL A 100 -7.19 -11.99 11.34
C VAL A 100 -6.28 -12.79 12.27
N LYS A 101 -5.23 -13.42 11.72
CA LYS A 101 -4.27 -14.18 12.54
C LYS A 101 -3.59 -13.26 13.56
N SER A 102 -3.12 -12.10 13.12
CA SER A 102 -2.43 -11.15 13.98
C SER A 102 -3.35 -10.55 15.05
N ALA A 103 -4.59 -10.19 14.71
CA ALA A 103 -5.58 -9.68 15.66
C ALA A 103 -6.02 -10.74 16.70
N LYS A 104 -6.05 -12.02 16.32
CA LYS A 104 -6.26 -13.11 17.28
C LYS A 104 -5.15 -13.19 18.33
N GLN A 105 -3.91 -12.91 17.92
CA GLN A 105 -2.72 -13.07 18.77
C GLN A 105 -2.27 -11.80 19.50
N LYS A 106 -2.60 -10.61 18.98
CA LYS A 106 -2.07 -9.33 19.45
C LYS A 106 -3.23 -8.38 19.74
N LYS A 107 -3.47 -8.12 21.04
CA LYS A 107 -4.61 -7.31 21.50
C LYS A 107 -4.63 -5.92 20.87
N TRP A 108 -3.51 -5.18 20.92
CA TRP A 108 -3.46 -3.81 20.39
C TRP A 108 -3.79 -3.70 18.90
N LEU A 109 -3.43 -4.71 18.10
CA LEU A 109 -3.81 -4.74 16.69
C LEU A 109 -5.31 -4.99 16.52
N ARG A 110 -5.89 -5.87 17.34
CA ARG A 110 -7.34 -6.08 17.33
C ARG A 110 -8.07 -4.79 17.69
N ASP A 111 -7.67 -4.14 18.77
CA ASP A 111 -8.25 -2.87 19.23
C ASP A 111 -8.18 -1.81 18.12
N LEU A 112 -7.03 -1.69 17.43
CA LEU A 112 -6.87 -0.81 16.27
C LEU A 112 -7.87 -1.13 15.15
N LEU A 113 -8.00 -2.40 14.77
CA LEU A 113 -8.92 -2.78 13.69
C LEU A 113 -10.38 -2.53 14.08
N GLU A 114 -10.75 -2.74 15.34
CA GLU A 114 -12.09 -2.45 15.85
C GLU A 114 -12.39 -0.95 15.80
N ASP A 115 -11.45 -0.10 16.23
CA ASP A 115 -11.59 1.36 16.18
C ASP A 115 -11.67 1.88 14.74
N VAL A 116 -10.82 1.39 13.84
CA VAL A 116 -10.89 1.70 12.39
C VAL A 116 -12.29 1.38 11.84
N MET A 117 -12.82 0.20 12.16
CA MET A 117 -14.16 -0.17 11.70
C MET A 117 -15.26 0.67 12.35
N ALA A 118 -15.08 1.12 13.58
CA ALA A 118 -16.01 2.04 14.24
C ALA A 118 -15.97 3.43 13.58
N GLU A 119 -14.79 3.95 13.25
CA GLU A 119 -14.60 5.23 12.57
C GLU A 119 -15.22 5.22 11.17
N LEU A 120 -14.97 4.18 10.37
CA LEU A 120 -15.54 4.05 9.03
C LEU A 120 -17.08 4.03 9.02
N LYS A 121 -17.70 3.46 10.07
CA LYS A 121 -19.17 3.48 10.26
C LYS A 121 -19.69 4.85 10.65
N ARG A 122 -18.90 5.67 11.35
CA ARG A 122 -19.27 7.05 11.72
C ARG A 122 -19.18 8.00 10.54
N GLY A 123 -18.22 7.79 9.64
CA GLY A 123 -17.97 8.64 8.46
C GLY A 123 -18.85 8.37 7.24
N THR A 124 -19.97 7.65 7.39
CA THR A 124 -20.94 7.36 6.31
C THR A 124 -22.27 8.13 6.46
N ALA A 125 -22.23 9.34 7.03
CA ALA A 125 -23.33 10.30 7.05
C ALA A 125 -23.13 11.39 5.99
#